data_AF-P70820-F1
#
_entry.id   AF-P70820-F1
#
_cell.length_a   1.000
_cell.length_b   1.000
_cell.length_c   1.000
_cell.angle_alpha   90.00
_cell.angle_beta   90.00
_cell.angle_gamma   90.00
#
_symmetry.space_group_name_H-M   'P 1'
#
loop_
_entity.id
_entity.type
_entity.pdbx_description
1 polymer ?
#
loop_
_entity_poly.entity_id
_entity_poly.type
_entity_poly.pdbx_seq_one_letter_code
_entity_poly.pdbx_strand_id
1 'polypeptide(L)'
;CDSNDNDTLKNNAQQTKSRKKRDLSQEELPQQEKITLTPDEEKMFTSLKALFTYTIEKLYNDMQECSNGNKNKCEIKCINFFNWLSTDIQKQKELAQAFAKVYNFLESKRKLKEKDKDFDTYIKGAIDCKANTPQDCKNNKYGKGTNEIEQYFRGVTGDIFNKNSNEEIYKCLKDELLNENNHYAGLTSDWNN
;
A
#
# COMPACT_ATOMS: atom_id res chain seq x y z
N CYS A 1 58.01 65.78 28.42
CA CYS A 1 59.17 65.47 29.27
C CYS A 1 58.83 64.21 30.04
N ASP A 2 59.49 63.07 29.96
CA ASP A 2 60.57 62.54 29.10
C ASP A 2 60.38 61.01 29.19
N SER A 3 60.28 60.35 28.04
CA SER A 3 61.27 59.39 27.52
C SER A 3 61.41 58.09 28.33
N ASN A 4 60.90 57.03 27.70
CA ASN A 4 61.56 55.75 27.43
C ASN A 4 62.80 55.41 28.27
N ASP A 5 62.86 54.16 28.77
CA ASP A 5 63.76 53.22 28.11
C ASP A 5 63.37 51.75 28.29
N ASN A 6 63.71 51.04 27.24
CA ASN A 6 63.44 49.68 26.85
C ASN A 6 64.51 48.76 27.44
N ASP A 7 64.19 47.51 27.79
CA ASP A 7 65.17 46.44 27.63
C ASP A 7 64.51 45.09 27.33
N THR A 8 65.14 44.35 26.41
CA THR A 8 64.59 43.26 25.62
C THR A 8 65.40 41.97 25.85
N LEU A 9 64.76 40.81 25.58
CA LEU A 9 65.33 39.47 25.23
C LEU A 9 65.64 38.53 26.44
N LYS A 10 65.30 37.23 26.44
CA LYS A 10 65.28 36.21 25.37
C LYS A 10 64.24 35.07 25.58
N ASN A 11 63.82 34.53 24.43
CA ASN A 11 63.13 33.26 24.09
C ASN A 11 63.59 32.00 24.88
N ASN A 12 62.83 30.89 25.02
CA ASN A 12 62.18 30.11 23.96
C ASN A 12 61.17 29.03 24.48
N ALA A 13 60.08 28.83 23.71
CA ALA A 13 59.30 27.58 23.44
C ALA A 13 58.52 26.89 24.61
N GLN A 14 57.28 26.37 24.49
CA GLN A 14 56.45 25.89 23.37
C GLN A 14 54.94 26.09 23.65
N GLN A 15 54.16 26.26 22.58
CA GLN A 15 52.69 26.23 22.54
C GLN A 15 52.12 24.82 22.78
N THR A 16 50.95 24.72 23.43
CA THR A 16 49.80 23.87 23.03
C THR A 16 48.58 24.24 23.91
N LYS A 17 47.66 25.05 23.41
CA LYS A 17 46.32 24.67 22.90
C LYS A 17 45.39 23.94 23.91
N SER A 18 44.44 24.73 24.43
CA SER A 18 42.98 24.56 24.25
C SER A 18 42.15 23.61 25.15
N ARG A 19 41.14 24.26 25.75
CA ARG A 19 39.70 23.90 25.86
C ARG A 19 39.25 22.70 26.73
N LYS A 20 38.54 23.07 27.80
CA LYS A 20 37.26 22.52 28.33
C LYS A 20 36.93 21.06 27.95
N LYS A 21 36.87 20.18 28.96
CA LYS A 21 35.95 19.03 28.94
C LYS A 21 34.82 19.30 29.95
N ARG A 22 33.64 19.63 29.42
CA ARG A 22 32.36 19.31 30.05
C ARG A 22 32.12 17.86 29.72
N ASP A 23 31.98 17.02 30.74
CA ASP A 23 31.46 15.68 30.55
C ASP A 23 29.93 15.81 30.49
N LEU A 24 29.40 15.97 29.28
CA LEU A 24 27.99 15.73 29.01
C LEU A 24 27.92 14.29 28.53
N SER A 25 27.59 13.39 29.44
CA SER A 25 27.04 12.08 29.10
C SER A 25 25.78 12.33 28.25
N GLN A 26 25.91 12.24 26.93
CA GLN A 26 24.76 12.06 26.06
C GLN A 26 24.22 10.67 26.33
N GLU A 27 23.11 10.57 27.04
CA GLU A 27 22.21 9.44 26.86
C GLU A 27 21.89 9.38 25.37
N GLU A 28 22.34 8.33 24.69
CA GLU A 28 21.85 7.99 23.36
C GLU A 28 20.34 7.75 23.50
N LEU A 29 19.55 8.69 22.97
CA LEU A 29 18.13 8.46 22.74
C LEU A 29 17.99 7.14 21.97
N PRO A 30 17.07 6.24 22.37
CA PRO A 30 16.87 4.99 21.66
C PRO A 30 16.63 5.30 20.19
N GLN A 31 17.45 4.72 19.31
CA GLN A 31 17.25 4.81 17.86
C GLN A 31 15.81 4.38 17.59
N GLN A 32 14.97 5.33 17.14
CA GLN A 32 13.65 4.98 16.60
C GLN A 32 13.88 3.97 15.50
N GLU A 33 13.45 2.72 15.71
CA GLU A 33 13.42 1.72 14.66
C GLU A 33 12.67 2.33 13.48
N LYS A 34 13.37 2.46 12.36
CA LYS A 34 12.78 2.95 11.12
C LYS A 34 11.71 1.95 10.72
N ILE A 35 10.45 2.36 10.75
CA ILE A 35 9.33 1.49 10.35
C ILE A 35 9.58 1.09 8.89
N THR A 36 9.67 -0.22 8.64
CA THR A 36 9.77 -0.81 7.31
C THR A 36 8.70 -1.88 7.15
N LEU A 37 8.32 -2.16 5.90
CA LEU A 37 7.50 -3.31 5.57
C LEU A 37 8.33 -4.59 5.67
N THR A 38 7.72 -5.65 6.16
CA THR A 38 8.24 -7.01 5.95
C THR A 38 8.07 -7.42 4.49
N PRO A 39 8.80 -8.43 3.98
CA PRO A 39 8.63 -8.91 2.61
C PRO A 39 7.18 -9.34 2.28
N ASP A 40 6.48 -9.94 3.23
CA ASP A 40 5.08 -10.35 3.05
C ASP A 40 4.15 -9.13 2.99
N GLU A 41 4.37 -8.12 3.84
CA GLU A 41 3.61 -6.87 3.81
C GLU A 41 3.84 -6.10 2.50
N GLU A 42 5.09 -6.03 2.03
CA GLU A 42 5.45 -5.41 0.75
C GLU A 42 4.78 -6.12 -0.43
N LYS A 43 4.80 -7.45 -0.42
CA LYS A 43 4.12 -8.27 -1.44
C LYS A 43 2.62 -8.03 -1.44
N MET A 44 1.96 -8.11 -0.29
CA MET A 44 0.51 -7.88 -0.18
C MET A 44 0.12 -6.48 -0.60
N PHE A 45 0.90 -5.46 -0.18
CA PHE A 45 0.64 -4.08 -0.56
C PHE A 45 0.82 -3.85 -2.06
N THR A 46 1.86 -4.44 -2.66
CA THR A 46 2.10 -4.35 -4.11
C THR A 46 0.98 -5.03 -4.91
N SER A 47 0.56 -6.22 -4.50
CA SER A 47 -0.60 -6.90 -5.09
C SER A 47 -1.88 -6.06 -4.92
N LEU A 48 -2.15 -5.51 -3.74
CA LEU A 48 -3.31 -4.64 -3.50
C LEU A 48 -3.33 -3.46 -4.49
N LYS A 49 -2.22 -2.73 -4.60
CA LYS A 49 -2.08 -1.60 -5.54
C LYS A 49 -2.30 -2.05 -6.98
N ALA A 50 -1.65 -3.13 -7.40
CA ALA A 50 -1.73 -3.64 -8.76
C ALA A 50 -3.16 -4.07 -9.13
N LEU A 51 -3.86 -4.77 -8.24
CA LEU A 51 -5.18 -5.31 -8.48
C LEU A 51 -6.25 -4.21 -8.53
N PHE A 52 -6.25 -3.27 -7.59
CA PHE A 52 -7.21 -2.16 -7.64
C PHE A 52 -6.99 -1.23 -8.84
N THR A 53 -5.73 -0.99 -9.23
CA THR A 53 -5.42 -0.25 -10.47
C THR A 53 -5.99 -0.99 -11.68
N TYR A 54 -5.76 -2.29 -11.76
CA TYR A 54 -6.21 -3.13 -12.86
C TYR A 54 -7.74 -3.25 -12.95
N THR A 55 -8.43 -3.36 -11.80
CA THR A 55 -9.88 -3.37 -11.74
C THR A 55 -10.48 -2.13 -12.38
N ILE A 56 -9.92 -0.94 -12.11
CA ILE A 56 -10.38 0.30 -12.72
C ILE A 56 -10.15 0.30 -14.23
N GLU A 57 -8.95 -0.07 -14.67
CA GLU A 57 -8.60 -0.09 -16.09
C GLU A 57 -9.57 -0.97 -16.91
N LYS A 58 -9.99 -2.10 -16.33
CA LYS A 58 -10.80 -3.13 -17.00
C LYS A 58 -12.30 -2.96 -16.82
N LEU A 59 -12.76 -2.58 -15.63
CA LEU A 59 -14.18 -2.59 -15.28
C LEU A 59 -14.77 -1.18 -15.14
N TYR A 60 -14.05 -0.13 -15.56
CA TYR A 60 -14.53 1.26 -15.51
C TYR A 60 -15.98 1.44 -15.98
N ASN A 61 -16.34 0.86 -17.13
CA ASN A 61 -17.67 0.99 -17.72
C ASN A 61 -18.77 0.30 -16.90
N ASP A 62 -18.39 -0.65 -16.04
CA ASP A 62 -19.30 -1.44 -15.20
C ASP A 62 -19.47 -0.84 -13.79
N MET A 63 -18.78 0.27 -13.49
CA MET A 63 -18.81 0.99 -12.22
C MET A 63 -19.53 2.32 -12.41
N GLN A 64 -20.76 2.44 -11.93
CA GLN A 64 -21.59 3.65 -12.11
C GLN A 64 -20.91 4.90 -11.54
N GLU A 65 -20.20 4.72 -10.44
CA GLU A 65 -19.45 5.72 -9.68
C GLU A 65 -18.33 6.36 -10.50
N CYS A 66 -17.76 5.58 -11.41
CA CYS A 66 -16.76 6.01 -12.37
C CYS A 66 -17.40 6.46 -13.70
N SER A 67 -18.56 5.91 -14.05
CA SER A 67 -19.23 6.05 -15.35
C SER A 67 -19.93 7.38 -15.62
N ASN A 68 -19.76 8.41 -14.77
CA ASN A 68 -20.20 9.80 -15.05
C ASN A 68 -19.37 10.49 -16.17
N GLY A 69 -18.97 9.72 -17.20
CA GLY A 69 -18.48 10.20 -18.49
C GLY A 69 -16.97 10.39 -18.63
N ASN A 70 -16.14 10.04 -17.64
CA ASN A 70 -14.69 10.25 -17.75
C ASN A 70 -13.84 9.14 -17.09
N LYS A 71 -13.42 8.16 -17.90
CA LYS A 71 -12.49 7.08 -17.53
C LYS A 71 -11.24 7.58 -16.83
N ASN A 72 -10.69 8.67 -17.34
CA ASN A 72 -9.47 9.25 -16.82
C ASN A 72 -9.67 9.73 -15.37
N LYS A 73 -10.89 10.08 -14.93
CA LYS A 73 -11.13 10.58 -13.58
C LYS A 73 -10.85 9.52 -12.51
N CYS A 74 -11.37 8.30 -12.67
CA CYS A 74 -11.13 7.23 -11.69
C CYS A 74 -9.69 6.72 -11.74
N GLU A 75 -9.11 6.59 -12.94
CA GLU A 75 -7.70 6.22 -13.09
C GLU A 75 -6.77 7.26 -12.43
N ILE A 76 -6.95 8.55 -12.72
CA ILE A 76 -6.17 9.63 -12.10
C ILE A 76 -6.36 9.62 -10.58
N LYS A 77 -7.59 9.40 -10.09
CA LYS A 77 -7.86 9.35 -8.65
C LYS A 77 -7.15 8.18 -7.98
N CYS A 78 -7.15 7.00 -8.61
CA CYS A 78 -6.43 5.83 -8.12
C CYS A 78 -4.91 6.07 -8.11
N ILE A 79 -4.36 6.60 -9.20
CA ILE A 79 -2.93 6.96 -9.30
C ILE A 79 -2.57 7.96 -8.20
N ASN A 80 -3.36 9.02 -8.02
CA ASN A 80 -3.13 10.04 -7.00
C ASN A 80 -3.20 9.47 -5.58
N PHE A 81 -4.15 8.57 -5.32
CA PHE A 81 -4.27 7.89 -4.04
C PHE A 81 -3.03 7.04 -3.73
N PHE A 82 -2.63 6.15 -4.65
CA PHE A 82 -1.46 5.29 -4.42
C PHE A 82 -0.14 6.05 -4.42
N ASN A 83 -0.03 7.17 -5.14
CA ASN A 83 1.13 8.06 -5.06
C ASN A 83 1.20 8.76 -3.70
N TRP A 84 0.09 9.29 -3.21
CA TRP A 84 0.03 9.86 -1.85
C TRP A 84 0.40 8.83 -0.79
N LEU A 85 -0.15 7.62 -0.88
CA LEU A 85 0.10 6.52 0.05
C LEU A 85 1.55 6.02 0.01
N SER A 86 2.24 6.14 -1.13
CA SER A 86 3.63 5.68 -1.28
C SER A 86 4.62 6.34 -0.31
N THR A 87 4.25 7.50 0.25
CA THR A 87 5.08 8.26 1.19
C THR A 87 4.87 7.88 2.65
N ASP A 88 3.84 7.09 2.97
CA ASP A 88 3.47 6.72 4.34
C ASP A 88 3.59 5.19 4.54
N ILE A 89 4.74 4.76 5.05
CA ILE A 89 5.03 3.33 5.29
C ILE A 89 4.06 2.72 6.31
N GLN A 90 3.62 3.49 7.31
CA GLN A 90 2.71 3.00 8.34
C GLN A 90 1.33 2.70 7.75
N LYS A 91 0.81 3.58 6.90
CA LYS A 91 -0.45 3.33 6.18
C LYS A 91 -0.35 2.17 5.19
N GLN A 92 0.79 2.00 4.52
CA GLN A 92 1.03 0.83 3.65
C GLN A 92 0.98 -0.46 4.45
N LYS A 93 1.62 -0.48 5.63
CA LYS A 93 1.63 -1.61 6.55
C LYS A 93 0.22 -1.96 7.02
N GLU A 94 -0.55 -0.95 7.43
CA GLU A 94 -1.94 -1.14 7.87
C GLU A 94 -2.84 -1.72 6.78
N LEU A 95 -2.67 -1.29 5.52
CA LEU A 95 -3.43 -1.84 4.40
C LEU A 95 -2.99 -3.25 4.03
N ALA A 96 -1.69 -3.56 4.08
CA ALA A 96 -1.20 -4.92 3.88
C ALA A 96 -1.79 -5.88 4.92
N GLN A 97 -1.79 -5.46 6.19
CA GLN A 97 -2.36 -6.24 7.30
C GLN A 97 -3.88 -6.39 7.18
N ALA A 98 -4.59 -5.32 6.80
CA ALA A 98 -6.03 -5.40 6.54
C ALA A 98 -6.36 -6.33 5.36
N PHE A 99 -5.54 -6.32 4.30
CA PHE A 99 -5.74 -7.17 3.13
C PHE A 99 -5.41 -8.65 3.38
N ALA A 100 -4.63 -8.97 4.42
CA ALA A 100 -4.13 -10.32 4.68
C ALA A 100 -5.23 -11.39 4.68
N LYS A 101 -6.43 -11.08 5.22
CA LYS A 101 -7.55 -12.02 5.26
C LYS A 101 -8.04 -12.38 3.85
N VAL A 102 -8.31 -11.36 3.03
CA VAL A 102 -8.76 -11.50 1.65
C VAL A 102 -7.67 -12.18 0.82
N TYR A 103 -6.42 -11.75 0.97
CA TYR A 103 -5.25 -12.33 0.32
C TYR A 103 -5.14 -13.84 0.60
N ASN A 104 -5.17 -14.24 1.86
CA ASN A 104 -5.02 -15.64 2.26
C ASN A 104 -6.19 -16.50 1.75
N PHE A 105 -7.42 -15.98 1.81
CA PHE A 105 -8.57 -16.66 1.24
C PHE A 105 -8.39 -16.90 -0.26
N LEU A 106 -8.10 -15.84 -1.03
CA LEU A 106 -7.92 -15.91 -2.47
C LEU A 106 -6.73 -16.80 -2.87
N GLU A 107 -5.64 -16.74 -2.12
CA GLU A 107 -4.46 -17.58 -2.33
C GLU A 107 -4.78 -19.08 -2.11
N SER A 108 -5.64 -19.40 -1.13
CA SER A 108 -6.12 -20.77 -0.95
C SER A 108 -6.93 -21.26 -2.16
N LYS A 109 -7.76 -20.38 -2.74
CA LYS A 109 -8.56 -20.70 -3.93
C LYS A 109 -7.70 -20.83 -5.17
N ARG A 110 -6.72 -19.94 -5.35
CA ARG A 110 -5.70 -20.06 -6.41
C ARG A 110 -5.00 -21.41 -6.34
N LYS A 111 -4.48 -21.80 -5.18
CA LYS A 111 -3.77 -23.08 -5.01
C LYS A 111 -4.63 -24.29 -5.40
N LEU A 112 -5.94 -24.22 -5.13
CA LEU A 112 -6.89 -25.28 -5.46
C LEU A 112 -7.26 -25.31 -6.95
N LYS A 113 -7.49 -24.15 -7.57
CA LYS A 113 -8.06 -24.06 -8.92
C LYS A 113 -7.00 -23.84 -10.01
N GLU A 114 -5.87 -23.21 -9.70
CA GLU A 114 -4.81 -22.81 -10.64
C GLU A 114 -3.44 -22.79 -9.96
N LYS A 115 -2.98 -23.96 -9.51
CA LYS A 115 -1.69 -24.10 -8.80
C LYS A 115 -0.49 -23.48 -9.54
N ASP A 116 -0.52 -23.49 -10.87
CA ASP A 116 0.60 -23.07 -11.74
C ASP A 116 0.62 -21.55 -12.03
N LYS A 117 -0.41 -20.80 -11.61
CA LYS A 117 -0.46 -19.34 -11.75
C LYS A 117 -0.02 -18.63 -10.49
N ASP A 118 0.64 -17.49 -10.59
CA ASP A 118 0.84 -16.60 -9.45
C ASP A 118 -0.47 -15.92 -9.01
N PHE A 119 -0.45 -15.33 -7.81
CA PHE A 119 -1.60 -14.68 -7.20
C PHE A 119 -2.20 -13.58 -8.09
N ASP A 120 -1.39 -12.62 -8.51
CA ASP A 120 -1.86 -11.48 -9.29
C ASP A 120 -2.45 -11.93 -10.64
N THR A 121 -1.78 -12.86 -11.32
CA THR A 121 -2.27 -13.41 -12.59
C THR A 121 -3.59 -14.15 -12.44
N TYR A 122 -3.78 -14.89 -11.33
CA TYR A 122 -5.05 -15.55 -11.05
C TYR A 122 -6.19 -14.56 -10.83
N ILE A 123 -5.98 -13.52 -10.02
CA ILE A 123 -6.99 -12.49 -9.76
C ILE A 123 -7.29 -11.65 -11.01
N LYS A 124 -6.26 -11.23 -11.75
CA LYS A 124 -6.42 -10.50 -13.03
C LYS A 124 -7.21 -11.34 -14.02
N GLY A 125 -6.96 -12.64 -14.07
CA GLY A 125 -7.74 -13.58 -14.88
C GLY A 125 -9.22 -13.62 -14.50
N ALA A 126 -9.57 -13.39 -13.23
CA ALA A 126 -10.95 -13.27 -12.79
C ALA A 126 -11.58 -11.93 -13.25
N ILE A 127 -10.83 -10.83 -13.12
CA ILE A 127 -11.26 -9.49 -13.56
C ILE A 127 -11.50 -9.46 -15.09
N ASP A 128 -10.56 -9.99 -15.87
CA ASP A 128 -10.66 -10.08 -17.34
C ASP A 128 -11.83 -10.94 -17.81
N CYS A 129 -12.18 -11.96 -17.04
CA CYS A 129 -13.22 -12.91 -17.39
C CYS A 129 -14.56 -12.22 -17.68
N LYS A 130 -14.89 -11.19 -16.88
CA LYS A 130 -16.10 -10.40 -17.10
C LYS A 130 -15.94 -9.35 -18.20
N ALA A 131 -14.76 -8.75 -18.31
CA ALA A 131 -14.48 -7.69 -19.27
C ALA A 131 -14.59 -8.15 -20.74
N ASN A 132 -14.31 -9.43 -21.05
CA ASN A 132 -14.18 -9.88 -22.44
C ASN A 132 -15.03 -11.11 -22.85
N THR A 133 -15.34 -12.07 -21.98
CA THR A 133 -16.05 -13.32 -22.39
C THR A 133 -16.74 -14.06 -21.22
N PRO A 134 -18.05 -13.84 -20.98
CA PRO A 134 -18.80 -14.49 -19.90
C PRO A 134 -18.89 -16.03 -19.99
N GLN A 135 -18.74 -16.60 -21.20
CA GLN A 135 -18.92 -18.03 -21.42
C GLN A 135 -17.76 -18.86 -20.84
N ASP A 136 -16.55 -18.30 -20.80
CA ASP A 136 -15.34 -18.97 -20.26
C ASP A 136 -15.24 -18.88 -18.74
N CYS A 137 -16.08 -18.04 -18.11
CA CYS A 137 -16.15 -17.88 -16.66
C CYS A 137 -16.97 -18.96 -15.94
N LYS A 138 -17.67 -19.81 -16.71
CA LYS A 138 -18.59 -20.84 -16.18
C LYS A 138 -17.89 -22.14 -15.75
N ASN A 139 -16.60 -22.08 -15.44
CA ASN A 139 -15.80 -23.24 -15.00
C ASN A 139 -15.64 -23.33 -13.47
N ASN A 140 -16.40 -22.53 -12.71
CA ASN A 140 -16.33 -22.46 -11.24
C ASN A 140 -14.93 -22.16 -10.67
N LYS A 141 -14.08 -21.52 -11.48
CA LYS A 141 -12.69 -21.19 -11.12
C LYS A 141 -12.59 -20.01 -10.17
N TYR A 142 -13.53 -19.08 -10.24
CA TYR A 142 -13.54 -17.82 -9.50
C TYR A 142 -14.80 -17.65 -8.62
N GLY A 143 -15.50 -18.74 -8.32
CA GLY A 143 -16.79 -18.76 -7.63
C GLY A 143 -17.65 -19.94 -8.11
N LYS A 144 -18.92 -19.99 -7.73
CA LYS A 144 -19.88 -21.02 -8.15
C LYS A 144 -21.00 -20.39 -8.96
N GLY A 145 -20.99 -20.57 -10.28
CA GLY A 145 -21.97 -19.97 -11.19
C GLY A 145 -21.81 -18.46 -11.40
N THR A 146 -21.12 -17.77 -10.50
CA THR A 146 -20.77 -16.34 -10.53
C THR A 146 -19.26 -16.15 -10.29
N ASN A 147 -18.75 -14.95 -10.54
CA ASN A 147 -17.35 -14.59 -10.37
C ASN A 147 -17.18 -13.73 -9.11
N GLU A 148 -16.99 -14.38 -7.97
CA GLU A 148 -16.92 -13.71 -6.66
C GLU A 148 -15.69 -12.84 -6.51
N ILE A 149 -14.59 -13.21 -7.16
CA ILE A 149 -13.37 -12.41 -7.17
C ILE A 149 -13.63 -11.07 -7.86
N GLU A 150 -14.18 -11.08 -9.06
CA GLU A 150 -14.52 -9.84 -9.78
C GLU A 150 -15.50 -8.99 -8.98
N GLN A 151 -16.58 -9.59 -8.46
CA GLN A 151 -17.60 -8.87 -7.71
C GLN A 151 -17.02 -8.17 -6.48
N TYR A 152 -16.13 -8.85 -5.74
CA TYR A 152 -15.42 -8.27 -4.62
C TYR A 152 -14.61 -7.03 -5.04
N PHE A 153 -13.72 -7.18 -6.02
CA PHE A 153 -12.84 -6.07 -6.41
C PHE A 153 -13.63 -4.91 -7.02
N ARG A 154 -14.65 -5.19 -7.86
CA ARG A 154 -15.52 -4.15 -8.42
C ARG A 154 -16.31 -3.42 -7.33
N GLY A 155 -16.89 -4.16 -6.38
CA GLY A 155 -17.65 -3.61 -5.26
C GLY A 155 -16.80 -2.68 -4.39
N VAL A 156 -15.65 -3.16 -3.91
CA VAL A 156 -14.74 -2.34 -3.10
C VAL A 156 -14.25 -1.13 -3.88
N THR A 157 -13.94 -1.29 -5.17
CA THR A 157 -13.52 -0.17 -6.03
C THR A 157 -14.61 0.90 -6.14
N GLY A 158 -15.88 0.49 -6.33
CA GLY A 158 -17.02 1.42 -6.34
C GLY A 158 -17.13 2.22 -5.04
N ASP A 159 -17.01 1.56 -3.90
CA ASP A 159 -17.15 2.21 -2.59
C ASP A 159 -16.04 3.21 -2.28
N ILE A 160 -14.78 2.83 -2.53
CA ILE A 160 -13.64 3.70 -2.21
C ILE A 160 -13.58 4.91 -3.15
N PHE A 161 -13.94 4.76 -4.44
CA PHE A 161 -13.88 5.88 -5.39
C PHE A 161 -15.11 6.79 -5.38
N ASN A 162 -16.09 6.52 -4.52
CA ASN A 162 -17.10 7.49 -4.09
C ASN A 162 -16.59 8.53 -3.08
N LYS A 163 -15.41 8.32 -2.45
CA LYS A 163 -14.88 9.22 -1.40
C LYS A 163 -14.18 10.45 -1.98
N ASN A 164 -14.13 11.57 -1.28
CA ASN A 164 -13.69 12.85 -1.87
C ASN A 164 -12.18 13.12 -1.71
N SER A 165 -11.54 12.50 -0.72
CA SER A 165 -10.12 12.73 -0.40
C SER A 165 -9.32 11.43 -0.24
N ASN A 166 -8.00 11.51 -0.38
CA ASN A 166 -7.11 10.35 -0.19
C ASN A 166 -7.24 9.72 1.20
N GLU A 167 -7.46 10.53 2.24
CA GLU A 167 -7.63 10.02 3.61
C GLU A 167 -8.98 9.30 3.78
N GLU A 168 -10.05 9.77 3.14
CA GLU A 168 -11.33 9.06 3.14
C GLU A 168 -11.27 7.77 2.31
N ILE A 169 -10.55 7.78 1.16
CA ILE A 169 -10.29 6.57 0.36
C ILE A 169 -9.51 5.56 1.21
N TYR A 170 -8.47 6.01 1.92
CA TYR A 170 -7.66 5.18 2.82
C TYR A 170 -8.53 4.49 3.88
N LYS A 171 -9.31 5.27 4.63
CA LYS A 171 -10.20 4.74 5.68
C LYS A 171 -11.22 3.77 5.11
N CYS A 172 -11.88 4.16 4.02
CA CYS A 172 -12.87 3.31 3.36
C CYS A 172 -12.26 1.99 2.87
N LEU A 173 -11.09 2.03 2.23
CA LEU A 173 -10.41 0.82 1.76
C LEU A 173 -10.04 -0.09 2.93
N LYS A 174 -9.47 0.48 4.01
CA LYS A 174 -9.13 -0.28 5.20
C LYS A 174 -10.37 -0.93 5.83
N ASP A 175 -11.47 -0.19 5.94
CA ASP A 175 -12.72 -0.69 6.49
C ASP A 175 -13.31 -1.80 5.61
N GLU A 176 -13.35 -1.63 4.29
CA GLU A 176 -13.83 -2.67 3.36
C GLU A 176 -12.97 -3.94 3.37
N LEU A 177 -11.65 -3.82 3.57
CA LEU A 177 -10.74 -4.97 3.69
C LEU A 177 -10.96 -5.74 4.99
N LEU A 178 -11.36 -5.05 6.07
CA LEU A 178 -11.63 -5.64 7.39
C LEU A 178 -13.08 -6.10 7.57
N ASN A 179 -14.03 -5.56 6.79
CA ASN A 179 -15.45 -5.82 6.94
C ASN A 179 -15.84 -7.19 6.37
N GLU A 180 -16.17 -8.11 7.27
CA GLU A 180 -16.54 -9.48 6.90
C GLU A 180 -17.96 -9.61 6.34
N ASN A 181 -18.82 -8.62 6.57
CA ASN A 181 -20.26 -8.69 6.33
C ASN A 181 -20.70 -8.01 5.03
N ASN A 182 -19.78 -7.35 4.31
CA ASN A 182 -20.08 -6.66 3.04
C ASN A 182 -19.52 -7.46 1.85
N HIS A 183 -18.65 -6.87 1.03
CA HIS A 183 -18.08 -7.52 -0.16
C HIS A 183 -17.36 -8.83 0.18
N TYR A 184 -16.75 -8.95 1.36
CA TYR A 184 -16.10 -10.18 1.80
C TYR A 184 -17.10 -11.34 2.00
N ALA A 185 -18.32 -11.06 2.46
CA ALA A 185 -19.35 -12.08 2.59
C ALA A 185 -19.72 -12.66 1.21
N GLY A 186 -19.93 -11.79 0.22
CA GLY A 186 -20.14 -12.21 -1.17
C GLY A 186 -18.92 -12.94 -1.74
N LEU A 187 -17.71 -12.46 -1.44
CA LEU A 187 -16.47 -13.13 -1.86
C LEU A 187 -16.40 -14.57 -1.36
N THR A 188 -16.98 -14.89 -0.20
CA THR A 188 -16.82 -16.19 0.46
C THR A 188 -18.05 -17.09 0.40
N SER A 189 -19.21 -16.58 -0.03
CA SER A 189 -20.49 -17.30 0.02
C SER A 189 -20.54 -18.53 -0.90
N ASP A 190 -19.99 -18.41 -2.11
CA ASP A 190 -20.31 -19.33 -3.20
C ASP A 190 -19.05 -19.95 -3.83
N TRP A 191 -18.46 -20.91 -3.12
CA TRP A 191 -17.33 -21.71 -3.61
C TRP A 191 -17.63 -23.20 -3.57
N ASN A 192 -17.32 -23.88 -4.68
CA ASN A 192 -17.23 -25.34 -4.66
C ASN A 192 -15.92 -25.76 -3.98
N ASN A 193 -16.06 -26.43 -2.83
CA ASN A 193 -14.96 -27.12 -2.14
C ASN A 193 -14.33 -28.18 -3.05
#